data_AF-A0A0K2AR81-F1
#
_entry.id   AF-A0A0K2AR81-F1
#
_cell.length_a   1.000
_cell.length_b   1.000
_cell.length_c   1.000
_cell.angle_alpha   90.00
_cell.angle_beta   90.00
_cell.angle_gamma   90.00
#
_symmetry.space_group_name_H-M   'P 1'
#
loop_
_entity.id
_entity.type
_entity.pdbx_description
1 polymer ?
#
loop_
_entity_poly.entity_id
_entity_poly.type
_entity_poly.pdbx_seq_one_letter_code
_entity_poly.pdbx_strand_id
1 'polypeptide(L)'
;MGAQVAGSTHRTPSKTQWEGEAVSDYGYPHASDEVQEERNRIADRAYEELRRAGLPAHRWKRDADGSPGAEIAVDPGEDSVGGVIVTWTADFGPALAESLLSGDLQAPVIRQNGAVARHMQEAIIGILRAAGLEAAPSEDDMNPLAVRVAST
;
A
#
# COMPACT_ATOMS: atom_id res chain seq x y z
N MET A 1 -49.45 1.36 45.82
CA MET A 1 -49.16 2.48 46.74
C MET A 1 -47.64 2.49 46.95
N GLY A 2 -46.92 3.48 46.39
CA GLY A 2 -45.45 3.70 46.52
C GLY A 2 -44.56 2.66 45.82
N ALA A 3 -43.39 2.96 45.26
CA ALA A 3 -42.59 4.19 45.10
C ALA A 3 -41.62 3.92 43.92
N GLN A 4 -41.59 4.77 42.90
CA GLN A 4 -40.60 5.85 42.67
C GLN A 4 -39.18 5.34 42.38
N VAL A 5 -38.84 5.24 41.08
CA VAL A 5 -37.49 4.95 40.59
C VAL A 5 -36.72 6.26 40.53
N ALA A 6 -35.64 6.32 41.32
CA ALA A 6 -34.75 7.45 41.47
C ALA A 6 -33.92 7.71 40.20
N GLY A 7 -33.69 8.98 39.91
CA GLY A 7 -32.95 9.47 38.75
C GLY A 7 -31.47 9.06 38.76
N SER A 8 -30.94 8.81 37.56
CA SER A 8 -29.51 8.63 37.33
C SER A 8 -28.93 9.92 36.75
N THR A 9 -28.28 10.68 37.62
CA THR A 9 -27.43 11.81 37.26
C THR A 9 -26.18 11.28 36.53
N HIS A 10 -26.06 11.60 35.25
CA HIS A 10 -24.82 11.35 34.51
C HIS A 10 -23.74 12.29 35.05
N ARG A 11 -22.90 11.74 35.92
CA ARG A 11 -21.67 12.35 36.42
C ARG A 11 -20.58 12.16 35.37
N THR A 12 -20.18 13.25 34.71
CA THR A 12 -18.98 13.27 33.87
C THR A 12 -17.74 13.12 34.75
N PRO A 13 -16.82 12.17 34.49
CA PRO A 13 -15.45 12.28 34.97
C PRO A 13 -14.61 13.09 33.97
N SER A 14 -13.85 14.01 34.55
CA SER A 14 -12.88 14.90 33.91
C SER A 14 -11.57 14.17 33.56
N LYS A 15 -11.04 14.52 32.39
CA LYS A 15 -9.66 14.39 31.85
C LYS A 15 -8.60 13.75 32.77
N THR A 16 -7.91 12.71 32.31
CA THR A 16 -6.43 12.60 32.42
C THR A 16 -5.87 11.60 31.38
N GLN A 17 -4.80 12.04 30.69
CA GLN A 17 -3.71 11.30 30.02
C GLN A 17 -4.02 10.12 29.08
N TRP A 18 -3.73 10.33 27.79
CA TRP A 18 -3.23 9.27 26.91
C TRP A 18 -2.03 9.82 26.15
N GLU A 19 -0.84 9.49 26.65
CA GLU A 19 0.42 9.57 25.91
C GLU A 19 0.51 8.33 25.02
N GLY A 20 0.68 8.54 23.72
CA GLY A 20 1.60 7.73 22.90
C GLY A 20 1.19 6.33 22.45
N GLU A 21 -0.03 6.09 21.96
CA GLU A 21 -0.29 4.90 21.13
C GLU A 21 -1.04 5.28 19.85
N ALA A 22 -0.34 5.18 18.71
CA ALA A 22 -0.95 5.26 17.38
C ALA A 22 -1.72 3.96 17.09
N VAL A 23 -2.88 3.79 17.74
CA VAL A 23 -3.81 2.71 17.44
C VAL A 23 -4.68 3.14 16.27
N SER A 24 -4.63 2.41 15.15
CA SER A 24 -5.62 2.62 14.08
C SER A 24 -7.02 2.23 14.53
N ASP A 25 -8.03 2.84 13.91
CA ASP A 25 -9.47 2.73 14.22
C ASP A 25 -10.05 1.28 14.18
N TYR A 26 -9.22 0.28 13.84
CA TYR A 26 -9.57 -1.15 13.78
C TYR A 26 -8.69 -2.06 14.66
N GLY A 27 -7.83 -1.52 15.53
CA GLY A 27 -7.02 -2.32 16.47
C GLY A 27 -5.91 -3.15 15.82
N TYR A 28 -5.57 -2.87 14.55
CA TYR A 28 -4.38 -3.45 13.92
C TYR A 28 -3.13 -2.75 14.46
N PRO A 29 -2.10 -3.52 14.89
CA PRO A 29 -0.85 -2.95 15.35
C PRO A 29 -0.09 -2.30 14.18
N HIS A 30 0.33 -1.07 14.39
CA HIS A 30 1.19 -0.32 13.47
C HIS A 30 2.64 -0.56 13.87
N ALA A 31 3.52 -0.61 12.88
CA ALA A 31 4.95 -0.57 13.18
C ALA A 31 5.30 0.75 13.88
N SER A 32 6.35 0.73 14.71
CA SER A 32 6.80 1.91 15.45
C SER A 32 7.11 3.10 14.54
N ASP A 33 7.05 4.32 15.09
CA ASP A 33 7.34 5.55 14.34
C ASP A 33 8.71 5.49 13.64
N GLU A 34 9.73 4.96 14.30
CA GLU A 34 11.07 4.76 13.72
C GLU A 34 11.04 3.84 12.49
N VAL A 35 10.28 2.74 12.56
CA VAL A 35 10.11 1.82 11.42
C VAL A 35 9.32 2.50 10.29
N GLN A 36 8.31 3.30 10.60
CA GLN A 36 7.56 4.05 9.59
C GLN A 36 8.42 5.11 8.91
N GLU A 37 9.28 5.80 9.66
CA GLU A 37 10.22 6.78 9.12
C GLU A 37 11.23 6.12 8.17
N GLU A 38 11.78 4.96 8.55
CA GLU A 38 12.64 4.16 7.66
C GLU A 38 11.91 3.73 6.39
N ARG A 39 10.70 3.18 6.51
CA ARG A 39 9.89 2.78 5.35
C ARG A 39 9.61 3.96 4.42
N ASN A 40 9.31 5.14 4.96
CA ASN A 40 9.12 6.34 4.16
C ASN A 40 10.40 6.76 3.43
N ARG A 41 11.57 6.69 4.08
CA ARG A 41 12.87 6.97 3.45
C ARG A 41 13.17 5.98 2.31
N ILE A 42 12.88 4.70 2.51
CA ILE A 42 13.01 3.67 1.45
C ILE A 42 12.05 3.98 0.29
N ALA A 43 10.81 4.36 0.58
CA ALA A 43 9.83 4.70 -0.45
C ALA A 43 10.21 5.97 -1.24
N ASP A 44 10.78 6.98 -0.59
CA ASP A 44 11.31 8.18 -1.25
C ASP A 44 12.45 7.81 -2.20
N ARG A 45 13.41 6.99 -1.74
CA ARG A 45 14.53 6.53 -2.56
C ARG A 45 14.04 5.69 -3.74
N ALA A 46 13.13 4.74 -3.53
CA ALA A 46 12.56 3.94 -4.62
C ALA A 46 11.88 4.81 -5.68
N TYR A 47 11.12 5.82 -5.26
CA TYR A 47 10.50 6.80 -6.15
C TYR A 47 11.54 7.54 -7.00
N GLU A 48 12.58 8.09 -6.36
CA GLU A 48 13.63 8.84 -7.05
C GLU A 48 14.38 8.00 -8.07
N GLU A 49 14.76 6.77 -7.70
CA GLU A 49 15.53 5.87 -8.58
C GLU A 49 14.73 5.40 -9.79
N LEU A 50 13.44 5.06 -9.60
CA LEU A 50 12.57 4.69 -10.71
C LEU A 50 12.37 5.87 -11.68
N ARG A 51 12.17 7.08 -11.16
CA ARG A 51 12.08 8.30 -11.97
C ARG A 51 13.38 8.61 -12.70
N ARG A 52 14.53 8.43 -12.04
CA ARG A 52 15.85 8.62 -12.63
C ARG A 52 16.12 7.63 -13.76
N ALA A 53 15.64 6.40 -13.65
CA ALA A 53 15.68 5.38 -14.70
C ALA A 53 14.69 5.64 -15.86
N GLY A 54 13.86 6.69 -15.76
CA GLY A 54 12.90 7.08 -16.79
C GLY A 54 11.53 6.43 -16.66
N LEU A 55 11.26 5.68 -15.59
CA LEU A 55 9.93 5.11 -15.35
C LEU A 55 9.00 6.17 -14.73
N PRO A 56 7.75 6.29 -15.20
CA PRO A 56 6.71 6.98 -14.45
C PRO A 56 6.55 6.32 -13.09
N ALA A 57 6.63 7.10 -12.01
CA ALA A 57 6.43 6.61 -10.66
C ALA A 57 5.71 7.68 -9.84
N HIS A 58 4.96 7.24 -8.83
CA HIS A 58 4.23 8.11 -7.92
C HIS A 58 4.03 7.43 -6.56
N ARG A 59 3.76 8.22 -5.54
CA ARG A 59 3.39 7.70 -4.21
C ARG A 59 1.89 7.46 -4.15
N TRP A 60 1.50 6.33 -3.58
CA TRP A 60 0.10 6.01 -3.30
C TRP A 60 -0.50 7.10 -2.41
N LYS A 61 -1.74 7.48 -2.74
CA LYS A 61 -2.56 8.39 -1.94
C LYS A 61 -3.99 7.86 -1.96
N ARG A 62 -4.65 7.87 -0.81
CA ARG A 62 -6.02 7.35 -0.62
C ARG A 62 -7.02 7.82 -1.68
N ASP A 63 -6.94 9.09 -2.08
CA ASP A 63 -7.92 9.73 -2.96
C ASP A 63 -7.34 10.10 -4.34
N ALA A 64 -6.21 9.49 -4.74
CA ALA A 64 -5.65 9.71 -6.07
C ALA A 64 -6.20 8.70 -7.08
N ASP A 65 -6.64 9.20 -8.24
CA ASP A 65 -6.96 8.34 -9.37
C ASP A 65 -5.68 7.61 -9.82
N GLY A 66 -5.78 6.28 -9.93
CA GLY A 66 -4.66 5.39 -10.24
C GLY A 66 -3.93 5.83 -11.51
N SER A 67 -2.75 6.44 -11.32
CA SER A 67 -1.97 6.97 -12.42
C SER A 67 -1.16 5.84 -13.06
N PRO A 68 -1.02 5.82 -14.40
CA PRO A 68 -0.17 4.83 -15.05
C PRO A 68 1.29 4.96 -14.56
N GLY A 69 1.94 3.83 -14.33
CA GLY A 69 3.32 3.76 -13.83
C GLY A 69 3.49 2.94 -12.57
N ALA A 70 4.65 3.10 -11.95
CA ALA A 70 4.99 2.47 -10.67
C ALA A 70 4.34 3.24 -9.52
N GLU A 71 3.41 2.62 -8.82
CA GLU A 71 2.82 3.15 -7.60
C GLU A 71 3.58 2.61 -6.39
N ILE A 72 3.94 3.48 -5.47
CA ILE A 72 4.74 3.15 -4.28
C ILE A 72 3.89 3.39 -3.05
N ALA A 73 3.58 2.32 -2.32
CA ALA A 73 2.82 2.34 -1.08
C ALA A 73 3.70 2.00 0.11
N VAL A 74 3.40 2.63 1.25
CA VAL A 74 3.93 2.25 2.56
C VAL A 74 2.78 1.62 3.34
N ASP A 75 2.86 0.31 3.56
CA ASP A 75 1.93 -0.39 4.44
C ASP A 75 2.43 -0.21 5.88
N PRO A 76 1.60 0.38 6.77
CA PRO A 76 1.99 0.65 8.14
C PRO A 76 1.92 -0.59 9.05
N GLY A 77 1.40 -1.73 8.60
CA GLY A 77 1.28 -2.95 9.40
C GLY A 77 2.61 -3.39 10.02
N GLU A 78 2.56 -3.87 11.26
CA GLU A 78 3.71 -4.47 11.95
C GLU A 78 4.04 -5.89 11.43
N ASP A 79 3.08 -6.52 10.75
CA ASP A 79 3.23 -7.89 10.25
C ASP A 79 4.27 -8.02 9.11
N SER A 80 4.45 -9.26 8.66
CA SER A 80 5.39 -9.60 7.57
C SER A 80 4.99 -9.02 6.20
N VAL A 81 3.72 -8.60 6.04
CA VAL A 81 3.17 -8.04 4.82
C VAL A 81 3.37 -6.51 4.79
N GLY A 82 3.49 -5.87 5.95
CA GLY A 82 3.90 -4.48 6.11
C GLY A 82 5.25 -4.15 5.46
N GLY A 83 5.41 -2.90 5.01
CA GLY A 83 6.66 -2.45 4.36
C GLY A 83 6.45 -1.50 3.20
N VAL A 84 7.46 -1.44 2.32
CA VAL A 84 7.40 -0.65 1.08
C VAL A 84 7.07 -1.57 -0.08
N ILE A 85 5.94 -1.29 -0.73
CA ILE A 85 5.42 -2.10 -1.83
C ILE A 85 5.36 -1.23 -3.08
N VAL A 86 5.80 -1.79 -4.21
CA VAL A 86 5.70 -1.17 -5.53
C VAL A 86 4.84 -2.04 -6.43
N THR A 87 3.82 -1.44 -7.03
CA THR A 87 2.94 -2.06 -8.02
C THR A 87 3.06 -1.32 -9.35
N TRP A 88 2.67 -1.99 -10.45
CA TRP A 88 2.65 -1.36 -11.77
C TRP A 88 1.23 -1.27 -12.32
N THR A 89 0.83 -0.06 -12.71
CA THR A 89 -0.46 0.20 -13.38
C THR A 89 -0.20 0.54 -14.84
N ALA A 90 -0.76 -0.25 -15.76
CA ALA A 90 -0.76 0.04 -17.18
C ALA A 90 -2.10 0.64 -17.61
N ASP A 91 -2.08 1.54 -18.60
CA ASP A 91 -3.30 2.10 -19.18
C ASP A 91 -3.70 1.31 -20.43
N PHE A 92 -4.68 0.43 -20.28
CA PHE A 92 -5.32 -0.30 -21.39
C PHE A 92 -6.67 0.34 -21.80
N GLY A 93 -6.98 1.52 -21.26
CA GLY A 93 -8.26 2.19 -21.46
C GLY A 93 -9.46 1.39 -20.92
N PRO A 94 -10.68 1.72 -21.37
CA PRO A 94 -11.92 1.16 -20.80
C PRO A 94 -12.09 -0.34 -21.06
N ALA A 95 -11.47 -0.89 -22.11
CA ALA A 95 -11.61 -2.30 -22.49
C ALA A 95 -11.15 -3.28 -21.39
N LEU A 96 -10.14 -2.89 -20.61
CA LEU A 96 -9.67 -3.68 -19.46
C LEU A 96 -10.74 -3.71 -18.36
N ALA A 97 -11.29 -2.56 -17.99
CA ALA A 97 -12.34 -2.45 -16.99
C ALA A 97 -13.61 -3.20 -17.41
N GLU A 98 -14.04 -3.07 -18.67
CA GLU A 98 -15.18 -3.78 -19.23
C GLU A 98 -15.00 -5.30 -19.18
N SER A 99 -13.79 -5.80 -19.50
CA SER A 99 -13.48 -7.24 -19.43
C SER A 99 -13.51 -7.76 -17.99
N LEU A 100 -12.96 -6.99 -17.03
CA LEU A 100 -13.00 -7.34 -15.61
C LEU A 100 -14.45 -7.36 -15.07
N LEU A 101 -15.25 -6.33 -15.38
CA LEU A 101 -16.63 -6.21 -14.92
C LEU A 101 -17.56 -7.28 -15.51
N SER A 102 -17.30 -7.71 -16.74
CA SER A 102 -18.03 -8.81 -17.39
C SER A 102 -17.57 -10.20 -16.96
N GLY A 103 -16.47 -10.30 -16.20
CA GLY A 103 -15.88 -11.56 -15.75
C GLY A 103 -15.14 -12.34 -16.85
N ASP A 104 -14.90 -11.74 -18.02
CA ASP A 104 -14.11 -12.37 -19.08
C ASP A 104 -12.60 -12.24 -18.79
N LEU A 105 -12.13 -13.03 -17.83
CA LEU A 105 -10.72 -13.09 -17.45
C LEU A 105 -9.83 -13.71 -18.55
N GLN A 106 -10.43 -14.20 -19.64
CA GLN A 106 -9.73 -14.74 -20.81
C GLN A 106 -9.73 -13.76 -21.99
N ALA A 107 -10.20 -12.53 -21.80
CA ALA A 107 -10.08 -11.50 -22.83
C ALA A 107 -8.60 -11.26 -23.18
N PRO A 108 -8.25 -11.01 -24.46
CA PRO A 108 -6.87 -10.71 -24.87
C PRO A 108 -6.24 -9.56 -24.08
N VAL A 109 -7.03 -8.53 -23.74
CA VAL A 109 -6.56 -7.38 -22.94
C VAL A 109 -6.17 -7.76 -21.51
N ILE A 110 -6.85 -8.73 -20.90
CA ILE A 110 -6.53 -9.24 -19.56
C ILE A 110 -5.19 -9.96 -19.59
N ARG A 111 -5.00 -10.86 -20.56
CA ARG A 111 -3.72 -11.57 -20.74
C ARG A 111 -2.57 -10.61 -21.02
N GLN A 112 -2.82 -9.60 -21.86
CA GLN A 112 -1.81 -8.59 -22.18
C GLN A 112 -1.45 -7.75 -20.94
N ASN A 113 -2.45 -7.33 -20.16
CA ASN A 113 -2.20 -6.60 -18.92
C ASN A 113 -1.36 -7.41 -17.92
N GLY A 114 -1.68 -8.69 -17.72
CA GLY A 114 -0.90 -9.58 -16.85
C GLY A 114 0.54 -9.77 -17.33
N ALA A 115 0.76 -9.95 -18.64
CA ALA A 115 2.09 -10.07 -19.21
C ALA A 115 2.92 -8.79 -19.05
N VAL A 116 2.32 -7.62 -19.30
CA VAL A 116 2.98 -6.33 -19.08
C VAL A 116 3.34 -6.14 -17.62
N ALA A 117 2.40 -6.38 -16.70
CA ALA A 117 2.65 -6.24 -15.26
C ALA A 117 3.81 -7.14 -14.79
N ARG A 118 3.91 -8.37 -15.30
CA ARG A 118 5.05 -9.27 -15.02
C ARG A 118 6.38 -8.71 -15.51
N HIS A 119 6.45 -8.26 -16.77
CA HIS A 119 7.68 -7.67 -17.30
C HIS A 119 8.11 -6.42 -16.53
N MET A 120 7.13 -5.61 -16.12
CA MET A 120 7.41 -4.41 -15.33
C MET A 120 7.85 -4.74 -13.91
N GLN A 121 7.31 -5.79 -13.28
CA GLN A 121 7.83 -6.30 -12.00
C GLN A 121 9.32 -6.63 -12.10
N GLU A 122 9.72 -7.40 -13.11
CA GLU A 122 11.12 -7.78 -13.35
C GLU A 122 12.01 -6.55 -13.58
N ALA A 123 11.53 -5.58 -14.37
CA ALA A 123 12.25 -4.34 -14.63
C ALA A 123 12.43 -3.48 -13.37
N ILE A 124 11.36 -3.29 -12.58
CA ILE A 124 11.39 -2.54 -11.33
C ILE A 124 12.40 -3.16 -10.35
N ILE A 125 12.35 -4.49 -10.19
CA ILE A 125 13.32 -5.21 -9.34
C ILE A 125 14.75 -4.95 -9.81
N GLY A 126 15.01 -5.07 -11.11
CA GLY A 126 16.35 -4.84 -11.68
C GLY A 126 16.86 -3.42 -11.43
N ILE A 127 16.01 -2.42 -11.63
CA ILE A 127 16.36 -1.00 -11.43
C ILE A 127 16.66 -0.71 -9.97
N LEU A 128 15.78 -1.12 -9.05
CA LEU A 128 15.96 -0.84 -7.62
C LEU A 128 17.19 -1.55 -7.06
N ARG A 129 17.47 -2.79 -7.49
CA ARG A 129 18.70 -3.50 -7.13
C ARG A 129 19.95 -2.81 -7.67
N ALA A 130 19.93 -2.32 -8.91
CA ALA A 130 21.04 -1.57 -9.49
C ALA A 130 21.30 -0.25 -8.72
N ALA A 131 20.28 0.32 -8.09
CA ALA A 131 20.38 1.48 -7.22
C ALA A 131 20.80 1.14 -5.77
N GLY A 132 21.06 -0.13 -5.45
CA GLY A 132 21.47 -0.58 -4.12
C GLY A 132 20.33 -0.59 -3.09
N LEU A 133 19.12 -0.95 -3.53
CA LEU A 133 18.00 -1.33 -2.68
C LEU A 133 17.78 -2.85 -2.77
N GLU A 134 17.29 -3.46 -1.69
CA GLU A 134 16.76 -4.81 -1.78
C GLU A 134 15.38 -4.74 -2.43
N ALA A 135 15.17 -5.52 -3.48
CA ALA A 135 13.88 -5.64 -4.16
C ALA A 135 13.61 -7.09 -4.57
N ALA A 136 12.42 -7.58 -4.32
CA ALA A 136 12.00 -8.94 -4.67
C ALA A 136 10.49 -9.00 -4.94
N PRO A 137 9.97 -10.05 -5.62
CA PRO A 137 8.53 -10.29 -5.66
C PRO A 137 7.95 -10.31 -4.24
N SER A 138 6.75 -9.75 -4.07
CA SER A 138 6.01 -9.85 -2.81
C SER A 138 5.63 -11.31 -2.52
N GLU A 139 5.61 -11.68 -1.24
CA GLU A 139 5.06 -12.96 -0.76
C GLU A 139 3.54 -12.92 -0.57
N ASP A 140 2.91 -11.76 -0.85
CA ASP A 140 1.46 -11.61 -0.83
C ASP A 140 0.82 -12.32 -2.04
N ASP A 141 0.23 -13.49 -1.78
CA ASP A 141 -0.51 -14.29 -2.77
C ASP A 141 -1.68 -13.51 -3.41
N MET A 142 -2.21 -12.48 -2.74
CA MET A 142 -3.27 -11.63 -3.28
C MET A 142 -2.73 -10.58 -4.26
N ASN A 143 -1.42 -10.31 -4.22
CA ASN A 143 -0.74 -9.35 -5.10
C ASN A 143 0.60 -9.90 -5.61
N PRO A 144 0.59 -10.98 -6.40
CA PRO A 144 1.80 -11.72 -6.79
C PRO A 144 2.74 -10.94 -7.73
N LEU A 145 2.26 -9.85 -8.31
CA LEU A 145 3.03 -8.97 -9.20
C LEU A 145 3.58 -7.73 -8.49
N ALA A 146 3.32 -7.58 -7.19
CA ALA A 146 3.95 -6.55 -6.39
C ALA A 146 5.44 -6.83 -6.19
N VAL A 147 6.18 -5.76 -5.90
CA VAL A 147 7.59 -5.78 -5.52
C VAL A 147 7.71 -5.26 -4.11
N ARG A 148 8.29 -6.07 -3.21
CA ARG A 148 8.69 -5.63 -1.88
C ARG A 148 10.06 -4.99 -1.94
N VAL A 149 10.22 -3.85 -1.26
CA VAL A 149 11.45 -3.07 -1.23
C VAL A 149 11.93 -2.88 0.20
N ALA A 150 13.23 -3.04 0.42
CA ALA A 150 13.89 -2.81 1.70
C ALA A 150 15.25 -2.11 1.51
N SER A 151 15.80 -1.60 2.60
CA SER A 151 17.20 -1.22 2.68
C SER A 151 18.09 -2.47 2.65
N THR A 152 19.33 -2.31 2.19
CA THR A 152 20.38 -3.33 2.22
C THR A 152 21.02 -3.44 3.60
#